data_AF-A0A538R2P2-F1
#
_entry.id   AF-A0A538R2P2-F1
#
_cell.length_a   1.000
_cell.length_b   1.000
_cell.length_c   1.000
_cell.angle_alpha   90.00
_cell.angle_beta   90.00
_cell.angle_gamma   90.00
#
_symmetry.space_group_name_H-M   'P 1'
#
loop_
_entity.id
_entity.type
_entity.pdbx_description
1 polymer ?
#
loop_
_entity_poly.entity_id
_entity_poly.type
_entity_poly.pdbx_seq_one_letter_code
_entity_poly.pdbx_strand_id
1 'polypeptide(L)' 'MHFGANLFGVGALADPQRLAEAARVAERLGYHSVFVADHIVVPRTLRSKYPYSRDGGFP' A
#
# COMPACT_ATOMS: atom_id res chain seq x y z
N MET A 1 -10.73 -6.07 20.42
CA MET A 1 -9.99 -5.09 19.58
C MET A 1 -9.90 -5.67 18.18
N HIS A 2 -10.20 -4.88 17.15
CA HIS A 2 -10.13 -5.32 15.75
C HIS A 2 -8.93 -4.65 15.07
N PHE A 3 -8.06 -5.46 14.45
CA PHE A 3 -6.87 -4.98 13.74
C PHE A 3 -7.03 -5.22 12.25
N GLY A 4 -6.62 -4.24 11.44
CA GLY A 4 -6.60 -4.32 9.98
C GLY A 4 -5.18 -4.31 9.43
N ALA A 5 -5.01 -4.85 8.21
CA ALA A 5 -3.76 -4.84 7.48
C ALA A 5 -3.89 -3.99 6.21
N ASN A 6 -2.92 -3.09 5.96
CA ASN A 6 -2.87 -2.30 4.73
C ASN A 6 -1.84 -2.91 3.77
N LEU A 7 -2.27 -3.25 2.54
CA LEU A 7 -1.43 -3.78 1.49
C LEU A 7 -1.11 -2.68 0.47
N PHE A 8 0.17 -2.58 0.10
CA PHE A 8 0.63 -1.58 -0.86
C PHE A 8 0.60 -2.14 -2.29
N GLY A 9 -0.34 -1.66 -3.10
CA GLY A 9 -0.50 -2.03 -4.51
C GLY A 9 0.44 -1.30 -5.46
N VAL A 10 1.61 -0.85 -5.01
CA VAL A 10 2.56 -0.07 -5.82
C VAL A 10 3.98 -0.63 -5.73
N GLY A 11 4.75 -0.51 -6.82
CA GLY A 11 6.14 -0.97 -6.88
C GLY A 11 6.31 -2.46 -7.24
N ALA A 12 7.53 -2.97 -7.09
CA ALA A 12 7.91 -4.31 -7.54
C ALA A 12 7.17 -5.46 -6.83
N LEU A 13 6.56 -5.20 -5.68
CA LEU A 13 5.81 -6.20 -4.89
C LEU A 13 4.30 -6.15 -5.13
N ALA A 14 3.82 -5.27 -6.03
CA ALA A 14 2.41 -5.10 -6.35
C ALA A 14 1.86 -6.14 -7.34
N ASP A 15 2.48 -7.31 -7.43
CA ASP A 15 1.96 -8.40 -8.25
C ASP A 15 0.57 -8.85 -7.72
N PRO A 16 -0.45 -8.97 -8.59
CA PRO A 16 -1.80 -9.32 -8.13
C PRO A 16 -1.89 -10.64 -7.37
N GLN A 17 -1.12 -11.67 -7.77
CA GLN A 17 -1.16 -12.97 -7.10
C GLN A 17 -0.51 -12.89 -5.71
N ARG A 18 0.61 -12.15 -5.60
CA ARG A 18 1.29 -11.89 -4.32
C ARG A 18 0.40 -11.09 -3.35
N LEU A 19 -0.31 -10.07 -3.84
CA LEU A 19 -1.24 -9.29 -3.03
C LEU A 19 -2.41 -10.17 -2.52
N ALA A 20 -2.97 -11.01 -3.38
CA ALA A 20 -4.00 -11.96 -2.97
C ALA A 20 -3.48 -12.99 -1.95
N GLU A 21 -2.23 -13.47 -2.10
CA GLU A 21 -1.59 -14.34 -1.11
C GLU A 21 -1.41 -13.64 0.24
N ALA A 22 -0.93 -12.40 0.24
CA ALA A 22 -0.77 -11.58 1.45
C ALA A 22 -2.11 -11.34 2.17
N ALA A 23 -3.19 -11.08 1.43
CA ALA A 23 -4.53 -10.95 2.01
C ALA A 23 -4.99 -12.25 2.70
N ARG A 24 -4.77 -13.41 2.08
CA ARG A 24 -5.08 -14.72 2.70
C ARG A 24 -4.20 -15.02 3.91
N VAL A 25 -2.94 -14.56 3.92
CA VAL A 25 -2.08 -14.65 5.11
C VAL A 25 -2.66 -13.79 6.24
N ALA A 26 -3.07 -12.56 5.96
CA ALA A 26 -3.67 -11.68 6.95
C ALA A 26 -4.94 -12.29 7.56
N GLU A 27 -5.80 -12.91 6.74
CA GLU A 27 -6.96 -13.66 7.22
C GLU A 27 -6.57 -14.79 8.18
N ARG A 28 -5.58 -15.64 7.81
CA ARG A 28 -5.09 -16.73 8.67
C ARG A 28 -4.49 -16.25 9.98
N LEU A 29 -3.92 -15.04 10.00
CA LEU A 29 -3.35 -14.42 11.20
C LEU A 29 -4.40 -13.74 12.08
N GLY A 30 -5.68 -13.72 11.67
CA GLY A 30 -6.78 -13.16 12.47
C GLY A 30 -6.97 -11.65 12.32
N TYR A 31 -6.42 -11.04 11.26
CA TYR A 31 -6.78 -9.66 10.92
C TYR A 31 -8.25 -9.60 10.48
N HIS A 32 -8.94 -8.56 10.94
CA HIS A 32 -10.38 -8.40 10.71
C HIS A 32 -10.69 -7.75 9.36
N SER A 33 -9.73 -7.05 8.79
CA SER A 33 -9.88 -6.34 7.53
C SER A 33 -8.54 -6.22 6.80
N VAL A 34 -8.63 -6.16 5.48
CA VAL A 34 -7.51 -5.88 4.59
C VAL A 34 -7.89 -4.69 3.72
N PHE A 35 -6.98 -3.74 3.55
CA PHE A 35 -7.15 -2.55 2.73
C PHE A 35 -6.11 -2.52 1.61
N VAL A 36 -6.49 -2.01 0.45
CA VAL A 36 -5.59 -1.70 -0.66
C VAL A 36 -6.09 -0.42 -1.32
N ALA A 37 -5.17 0.46 -1.69
CA ALA A 37 -5.51 1.69 -2.39
C ALA A 37 -5.51 1.45 -3.91
N ASP A 38 -6.62 1.76 -4.57
CA ASP A 38 -6.79 1.64 -6.02
C ASP A 38 -6.17 2.83 -6.76
N HIS A 39 -4.88 2.71 -7.06
CA HIS A 39 -4.16 3.73 -7.82
C HIS A 39 -4.14 3.36 -9.31
N ILE A 40 -4.84 4.15 -10.13
CA ILE A 40 -4.76 4.02 -11.59
C ILE A 40 -3.39 4.50 -12.11
N VAL A 41 -2.82 5.54 -11.48
CA VAL A 41 -1.53 6.13 -11.88
C VAL A 41 -0.69 6.40 -10.65
N VAL A 42 0.57 5.95 -10.70
CA VAL A 42 1.61 6.30 -9.72
C VAL A 42 2.77 6.94 -10.48
N PRO A 43 3.08 8.23 -10.23
CA PRO A 43 4.19 8.89 -10.91
C PRO A 43 5.53 8.23 -10.57
N ARG A 44 6.31 7.87 -11.60
CA ARG A 44 7.70 7.38 -11.41
C ARG A 44 8.68 8.48 -11.01
N THR A 45 8.33 9.73 -11.27
CA THR A 45 9.17 10.90 -10.95
C THR A 45 8.29 12.04 -10.49
N LEU A 46 8.59 12.57 -9.30
CA LEU A 46 7.91 13.72 -8.72
C LEU A 46 8.86 14.92 -8.76
N ARG A 47 8.47 15.97 -9.48
CA ARG A 47 9.21 17.26 -9.48
C ARG A 47 8.58 18.29 -8.54
N SER A 48 7.31 18.08 -8.18
CA SER A 48 6.61 18.91 -7.21
C SER A 48 7.07 18.53 -5.80
N LYS A 49 7.29 19.52 -4.93
CA LYS A 49 7.65 19.30 -3.52
C LYS A 49 6.38 19.06 -2.70
N TYR A 50 6.40 18.01 -1.88
CA TYR A 50 5.30 17.73 -0.96
C TYR A 50 5.32 18.74 0.20
N PRO A 51 4.27 19.55 0.40
CA PRO A 51 4.30 20.72 1.29
C PRO A 51 4.44 20.39 2.77
N TYR A 52 4.20 19.13 3.16
CA TYR A 52 4.24 18.66 4.54
C TYR A 52 5.49 17.85 4.88
N SER A 53 6.49 17.83 3.99
CA SER A 53 7.80 17.20 4.23
C SER A 53 8.91 18.25 4.19
N ARG A 54 9.92 18.11 5.07
CA ARG A 54 11.00 19.10 5.20
C ARG A 54 11.87 19.18 3.94
N ASP A 55 12.08 18.05 3.26
CA ASP A 55 12.86 17.93 2.04
C ASP A 55 12.00 17.97 0.76
N GLY A 56 10.67 17.98 0.89
CA GLY A 56 9.75 17.92 -0.24
C GLY A 56 9.48 16.50 -0.75
N GLY A 57 9.97 15.46 -0.06
CA GLY A 57 9.77 14.06 -0.41
C GLY A 57 8.33 13.58 -0.24
N PHE A 58 7.92 12.68 -1.13
CA PHE A 58 6.67 11.93 -0.95
C PHE A 58 6.81 10.96 0.24
N PRO A 59 5.81 10.87 1.13
CA PRO A 59 5.86 10.02 2.32
C PRO A 59 5.82 8.51 2.00
#